data_AF-A0A8T3XMW0-F1
#
_entry.id   AF-A0A8T3XMW0-F1
#
_cell.length_a   1.000
_cell.length_b   1.000
_cell.length_c   1.000
_cell.angle_alpha   90.00
_cell.angle_beta   90.00
_cell.angle_gamma   90.00
#
_symmetry.space_group_name_H-M   'P 1'
#
loop_
_entity.id
_entity.type
_entity.pdbx_description
1 polymer ?
#
loop_
_entity_poly.entity_id
_entity_poly.type
_entity_poly.pdbx_seq_one_letter_code
_entity_poly.pdbx_strand_id
1 'polypeptide(L)'
;MANNDILSEFSSGDVSHFKKDFIQMIKVGAEIDRYYAEAQHDLDVFIPKFEILTEKFNKKYKGLKIKTRKAVDSYKVRIFVRERDIKEFFAKTASRIPGLKSIGRTGFNQIDISDAEKFARFLDSPLSRLYISYSDPETGTSTIAAFADSKEKMIELIYNPVEIANENSAGFRICAFYALSSGLDKKIEIYGDASTFGFYNLLDEFEKREWYDKFNPRWLE
;
A
#
# COMPACT_ATOMS: atom_id res chain seq x y z
N MET A 1 22.16 -3.61 17.91
CA MET A 1 21.08 -2.62 17.80
C MET A 1 19.79 -3.40 17.81
N ALA A 2 18.87 -3.14 18.74
CA ALA A 2 17.60 -3.87 18.80
C ALA A 2 16.79 -3.54 17.53
N ASN A 3 16.53 -4.56 16.70
CA ASN A 3 15.63 -4.50 15.55
C ASN A 3 14.20 -4.26 16.05
N ASN A 4 13.86 -3.03 16.39
CA ASN A 4 12.47 -2.65 16.60
C ASN A 4 11.85 -2.34 15.24
N ASP A 5 11.23 -3.36 14.66
CA ASP A 5 10.32 -3.24 13.53
C ASP A 5 9.38 -2.03 13.74
N ILE A 6 9.11 -1.24 12.71
CA ILE A 6 8.25 -0.06 12.81
C ILE A 6 6.84 -0.38 13.29
N LEU A 7 6.41 -1.64 13.15
CA LEU A 7 5.11 -2.09 13.60
C LEU A 7 5.09 -2.63 15.03
N SER A 8 6.24 -2.75 15.70
CA SER A 8 6.32 -3.32 17.05
C SER A 8 5.58 -2.50 18.12
N GLU A 9 5.29 -1.24 17.82
CA GLU A 9 4.54 -0.33 18.71
C GLU A 9 3.01 -0.51 18.62
N PHE A 10 2.51 -1.27 17.64
CA PHE A 10 1.08 -1.51 17.45
C PHE A 10 0.67 -2.92 17.88
N SER A 11 -0.60 -3.08 18.25
CA SER A 11 -1.13 -4.41 18.55
C SER A 11 -1.20 -5.25 17.28
N SER A 12 -0.85 -6.54 17.37
CA SER A 12 -0.95 -7.48 16.26
C SER A 12 -2.37 -7.57 15.70
N GLY A 13 -3.38 -7.40 16.55
CA GLY A 13 -4.79 -7.32 16.16
C GLY A 13 -5.10 -6.14 15.25
N ASP A 14 -4.60 -4.94 15.58
CA ASP A 14 -4.84 -3.75 14.76
C ASP A 14 -4.08 -3.81 13.42
N VAL A 15 -2.85 -4.37 13.41
CA VAL A 15 -2.09 -4.62 12.18
C VAL A 15 -2.83 -5.62 11.28
N SER A 16 -3.34 -6.72 11.85
CA SER A 16 -4.13 -7.72 11.12
C SER A 16 -5.45 -7.15 10.59
N HIS A 17 -6.12 -6.29 11.37
CA HIS A 17 -7.34 -5.60 10.94
C HIS A 17 -7.05 -4.65 9.76
N PHE A 18 -6.02 -3.83 9.87
CA PHE A 18 -5.56 -2.98 8.77
C PHE A 18 -5.17 -3.79 7.54
N LYS A 19 -4.47 -4.92 7.71
CA LYS A 19 -4.08 -5.81 6.60
C LYS A 19 -5.28 -6.22 5.76
N LYS A 20 -6.33 -6.71 6.40
CA LYS A 20 -7.56 -7.15 5.72
C LYS A 20 -8.19 -6.02 4.92
N ASP A 21 -8.42 -4.89 5.58
CA ASP A 21 -9.03 -3.73 4.93
C ASP A 21 -8.19 -3.20 3.77
N PHE A 22 -6.89 -3.02 4.00
CA PHE A 22 -5.96 -2.45 3.03
C PHE A 22 -5.77 -3.34 1.81
N ILE A 23 -5.50 -4.64 1.99
CA ILE A 23 -5.34 -5.58 0.87
C ILE A 23 -6.62 -5.61 0.03
N GLN A 24 -7.80 -5.61 0.67
CA GLN A 24 -9.06 -5.62 -0.04
C GLN A 24 -9.26 -4.35 -0.87
N MET A 25 -8.90 -3.17 -0.35
CA MET A 25 -8.88 -1.92 -1.12
C MET A 25 -7.98 -2.00 -2.36
N ILE A 26 -6.78 -2.56 -2.21
CA ILE A 26 -5.82 -2.70 -3.33
C ILE A 26 -6.37 -3.67 -4.39
N LYS A 27 -6.95 -4.81 -3.98
CA LYS A 27 -7.55 -5.78 -4.91
C LYS A 27 -8.74 -5.18 -5.67
N VAL A 28 -9.66 -4.50 -4.99
CA VAL A 28 -10.82 -3.85 -5.66
C VAL A 28 -10.31 -2.82 -6.68
N GLY A 29 -9.33 -2.00 -6.30
CA GLY A 29 -8.73 -1.03 -7.20
C GLY A 29 -8.10 -1.66 -8.44
N ALA A 30 -7.36 -2.77 -8.27
CA ALA A 30 -6.74 -3.49 -9.37
C ALA A 30 -7.76 -4.13 -10.33
N GLU A 31 -8.87 -4.67 -9.81
CA GLU A 31 -9.93 -5.20 -10.67
C GLU A 31 -10.67 -4.10 -11.42
N ILE A 32 -10.93 -2.95 -10.79
CA ILE A 32 -11.52 -1.80 -11.50
C ILE A 32 -10.57 -1.31 -12.59
N ASP A 33 -9.26 -1.24 -12.33
CA ASP A 33 -8.24 -0.91 -13.34
C ASP A 33 -8.28 -1.89 -14.52
N ARG A 34 -8.36 -3.20 -14.24
CA ARG A 34 -8.50 -4.23 -15.27
C ARG A 34 -9.79 -4.06 -16.10
N TYR A 35 -10.94 -3.91 -15.43
CA TYR A 35 -12.22 -3.65 -16.11
C TYR A 35 -12.16 -2.37 -16.94
N TYR A 36 -11.44 -1.34 -16.46
CA TYR A 36 -11.25 -0.07 -17.17
C TYR A 36 -10.45 -0.27 -18.45
N ALA A 37 -9.33 -1.00 -18.39
CA ALA A 37 -8.53 -1.35 -19.55
C ALA A 37 -9.29 -2.21 -20.57
N GLU A 38 -10.22 -3.04 -20.11
CA GLU A 38 -11.08 -3.90 -20.94
C GLU A 38 -12.36 -3.21 -21.42
N ALA A 39 -12.60 -1.95 -21.04
CA ALA A 39 -13.82 -1.19 -21.37
C ALA A 39 -15.14 -1.91 -20.99
N GLN A 40 -15.15 -2.58 -19.83
CA GLN A 40 -16.33 -3.30 -19.33
C GLN A 40 -17.47 -2.34 -18.97
N HIS A 41 -18.72 -2.74 -19.23
CA HIS A 41 -19.91 -1.90 -19.01
C HIS A 41 -20.20 -1.57 -17.53
N ASP A 42 -19.81 -2.45 -16.60
CA ASP A 42 -20.16 -2.30 -15.19
C ASP A 42 -19.34 -1.22 -14.45
N LEU A 43 -18.40 -0.55 -15.12
CA LEU A 43 -17.58 0.52 -14.55
C LEU A 43 -18.39 1.70 -14.01
N ASP A 44 -19.53 2.01 -14.63
CA ASP A 44 -20.44 3.06 -14.18
C ASP A 44 -21.06 2.76 -12.81
N VAL A 45 -21.10 1.48 -12.42
CA VAL A 45 -21.53 1.03 -11.10
C VAL A 45 -20.33 0.96 -10.14
N PHE A 46 -19.23 0.36 -10.57
CA PHE A 46 -18.10 0.08 -9.68
C PHE A 46 -17.30 1.33 -9.29
N ILE A 47 -17.09 2.27 -10.20
CA ILE A 47 -16.26 3.44 -9.89
C ILE A 47 -16.90 4.32 -8.80
N PRO A 48 -18.17 4.76 -8.91
CA PRO A 48 -18.78 5.57 -7.85
C PRO A 48 -18.83 4.82 -6.50
N LYS A 49 -19.12 3.51 -6.55
CA LYS A 49 -19.11 2.66 -5.34
C LYS A 49 -17.72 2.64 -4.69
N PHE A 50 -16.65 2.56 -5.50
CA PHE A 50 -15.29 2.55 -4.98
C PHE A 50 -14.87 3.90 -4.45
N GLU A 51 -15.27 5.01 -5.09
CA GLU A 51 -15.03 6.35 -4.58
C GLU A 51 -15.62 6.51 -3.16
N ILE A 52 -16.87 6.08 -2.93
CA ILE A 52 -17.49 6.07 -1.58
C ILE A 52 -16.69 5.21 -0.60
N LEU A 53 -16.24 4.03 -1.03
CA LEU A 53 -15.42 3.15 -0.19
C LEU A 53 -14.07 3.80 0.17
N THR A 54 -13.41 4.49 -0.77
CA THR A 54 -12.18 5.24 -0.48
C THR A 54 -12.42 6.36 0.53
N GLU A 55 -13.57 7.03 0.50
CA GLU A 55 -13.92 8.03 1.50
C GLU A 55 -14.08 7.42 2.89
N LYS A 56 -14.76 6.27 3.00
CA LYS A 56 -14.87 5.52 4.25
C LYS A 56 -13.49 5.11 4.77
N PHE A 57 -12.63 4.57 3.90
CA PHE A 57 -11.27 4.19 4.24
C PHE A 57 -10.47 5.37 4.79
N ASN A 58 -10.52 6.52 4.11
CA ASN A 58 -9.81 7.74 4.52
C ASN A 58 -10.35 8.33 5.84
N LYS A 59 -11.65 8.13 6.14
CA LYS A 59 -12.24 8.49 7.44
C LYS A 59 -11.72 7.57 8.55
N LYS A 60 -11.57 6.28 8.26
CA LYS A 60 -11.09 5.25 9.21
C LYS A 60 -9.62 5.40 9.56
N TYR A 61 -8.77 5.66 8.56
CA TYR A 61 -7.31 5.71 8.71
C TYR A 61 -6.74 7.10 8.44
N LYS A 62 -6.72 7.98 9.45
CA LYS A 62 -6.40 9.40 9.26
C LYS A 62 -4.96 9.72 8.85
N GLY A 63 -4.04 8.78 9.03
CA GLY A 63 -2.64 8.94 8.63
C GLY A 63 -2.35 8.45 7.21
N LEU A 64 -3.31 7.79 6.56
CA LEU A 64 -3.21 7.26 5.20
C LEU A 64 -4.35 7.83 4.35
N LYS A 65 -4.10 8.08 3.07
CA LYS A 65 -5.12 8.54 2.15
C LYS A 65 -5.01 7.80 0.83
N ILE A 66 -6.10 7.15 0.44
CA ILE A 66 -6.27 6.55 -0.87
C ILE A 66 -7.03 7.54 -1.76
N LYS A 67 -6.54 7.75 -2.98
CA LYS A 67 -7.27 8.47 -4.05
C LYS A 67 -7.23 7.65 -5.31
N THR A 68 -8.19 7.87 -6.19
CA THR A 68 -8.22 7.26 -7.50
C THR A 68 -7.90 8.30 -8.56
N ARG A 69 -7.30 7.86 -9.66
CA ARG A 69 -6.99 8.71 -10.82
C ARG A 69 -7.38 7.97 -12.08
N LYS A 70 -8.37 8.52 -12.78
CA LYS A 70 -8.70 8.14 -14.15
C LYS A 70 -7.64 8.71 -15.10
N ALA A 71 -7.08 7.84 -15.94
CA ALA A 71 -6.30 8.17 -17.11
C ALA A 71 -6.99 7.55 -18.33
N VAL A 72 -6.44 7.80 -19.53
CA VAL A 72 -7.07 7.33 -20.78
C VAL A 72 -7.17 5.80 -20.83
N ASP A 73 -6.20 5.11 -20.25
CA ASP A 73 -6.01 3.66 -20.35
C ASP A 73 -6.06 2.95 -18.99
N SER A 74 -6.29 3.68 -17.91
CA SER A 74 -6.11 3.14 -16.56
C SER A 74 -6.90 3.88 -15.49
N TYR A 75 -7.29 3.13 -14.47
CA TYR A 75 -7.89 3.58 -13.24
C TYR A 75 -6.94 3.30 -12.08
N LYS A 76 -6.09 4.27 -11.74
CA LYS A 76 -5.01 4.07 -10.78
C LYS A 76 -5.43 4.39 -9.36
N VAL A 77 -5.14 3.46 -8.45
CA VAL A 77 -5.13 3.74 -7.01
C VAL A 77 -3.82 4.43 -6.65
N ARG A 78 -3.91 5.57 -5.95
CA ARG A 78 -2.78 6.35 -5.43
C ARG A 78 -2.83 6.34 -3.92
N ILE A 79 -1.67 6.15 -3.29
CA ILE A 79 -1.54 6.06 -1.84
C ILE A 79 -0.70 7.23 -1.35
N PHE A 80 -1.22 7.93 -0.36
CA PHE A 80 -0.55 9.05 0.27
C PHE A 80 -0.44 8.81 1.77
N VAL A 81 0.73 9.08 2.33
CA VAL A 81 0.95 9.09 3.78
C VAL A 81 0.96 10.51 4.30
N ARG A 82 0.47 10.70 5.53
CA ARG A 82 0.35 12.01 6.18
C ARG A 82 1.72 12.48 6.69
N GLU A 83 2.59 12.78 5.75
CA GLU A 83 3.90 13.40 5.96
C GLU A 83 4.18 14.35 4.80
N ARG A 84 4.87 15.46 5.06
CA ARG A 84 5.15 16.49 4.05
C ARG A 84 6.60 16.51 3.62
N ASP A 85 7.49 16.15 4.54
CA ASP A 85 8.92 16.20 4.33
C ASP A 85 9.48 14.79 4.12
N ILE A 86 10.23 14.62 3.02
CA ILE A 86 10.78 13.32 2.63
C ILE A 86 11.82 12.82 3.64
N LYS A 87 12.56 13.72 4.30
CA LYS A 87 13.55 13.35 5.32
C LYS A 87 12.85 12.90 6.59
N GLU A 88 11.79 13.59 7.01
CA GLU A 88 10.96 13.15 8.14
C GLU A 88 10.30 11.80 7.88
N PHE A 89 9.74 11.60 6.67
CA PHE A 89 9.22 10.31 6.24
C PHE A 89 10.27 9.20 6.36
N PHE A 90 11.47 9.47 5.82
CA PHE A 90 12.56 8.51 5.86
C PHE A 90 12.94 8.17 7.30
N ALA A 91 13.17 9.18 8.15
CA ALA A 91 13.60 9.01 9.53
C ALA A 91 12.55 8.31 10.41
N LYS A 92 11.26 8.63 10.24
CA LYS A 92 10.17 8.06 11.06
C LYS A 92 9.81 6.63 10.66
N THR A 93 9.99 6.28 9.38
CA THR A 93 9.52 5.00 8.83
C THR A 93 10.57 4.23 8.06
N ALA A 94 10.92 4.67 6.85
CA ALA A 94 11.73 3.89 5.92
C ALA A 94 13.10 3.45 6.46
N SER A 95 13.75 4.28 7.29
CA SER A 95 15.05 3.97 7.89
C SER A 95 15.00 2.89 8.97
N ARG A 96 13.82 2.67 9.56
CA ARG A 96 13.59 1.71 10.65
C ARG A 96 13.17 0.33 10.15
N ILE A 97 12.94 0.17 8.85
CA ILE A 97 12.57 -1.12 8.25
C ILE A 97 13.85 -1.96 8.05
N PRO A 98 13.90 -3.19 8.57
CA PRO A 98 15.04 -4.08 8.37
C PRO A 98 15.36 -4.32 6.90
N GLY A 99 16.64 -4.56 6.61
CA GLY A 99 17.09 -4.85 5.24
C GLY A 99 17.27 -3.61 4.36
N LEU A 100 17.19 -2.38 4.89
CA LEU A 100 17.53 -1.18 4.12
C LEU A 100 18.92 -1.34 3.48
N LYS A 101 19.00 -1.24 2.15
CA LYS A 101 20.24 -1.47 1.40
C LYS A 101 20.77 -0.20 0.75
N SER A 102 19.90 0.56 0.11
CA SER A 102 20.33 1.75 -0.62
C SER A 102 19.22 2.79 -0.78
N ILE A 103 19.64 4.03 -0.98
CA ILE A 103 18.76 5.17 -1.24
C ILE A 103 19.20 5.95 -2.47
N GLY A 104 18.28 6.60 -3.16
CA GLY A 104 18.59 7.42 -4.32
C GLY A 104 17.49 8.40 -4.67
N ARG A 105 17.74 9.30 -5.62
CA ARG A 105 16.69 10.15 -6.22
C ARG A 105 15.88 9.39 -7.28
N THR A 106 16.43 8.28 -7.76
CA THR A 106 15.90 7.40 -8.79
C THR A 106 16.28 5.96 -8.47
N GLY A 107 15.68 4.99 -9.17
CA GLY A 107 16.10 3.59 -9.07
C GLY A 107 17.54 3.33 -9.54
N PHE A 108 18.12 4.22 -10.34
CA PHE A 108 19.50 4.17 -10.82
C PHE A 108 20.46 4.95 -9.92
N ASN A 109 21.73 4.51 -9.88
CA ASN A 109 22.83 5.15 -9.13
C ASN A 109 22.49 5.39 -7.65
N GLN A 110 21.88 4.39 -7.02
CA GLN A 110 21.58 4.44 -5.60
C GLN A 110 22.87 4.38 -4.78
N ILE A 111 22.84 5.03 -3.62
CA ILE A 111 23.90 5.07 -2.65
C ILE A 111 23.64 3.97 -1.64
N ASP A 112 24.60 3.05 -1.52
CA ASP A 112 24.56 1.98 -0.52
C ASP A 112 24.70 2.56 0.89
N ILE A 113 23.97 2.01 1.85
CA ILE A 113 24.04 2.47 3.24
C ILE A 113 25.40 2.23 3.90
N SER A 114 26.20 1.30 3.35
CA SER A 114 27.56 1.03 3.82
C SER A 114 28.54 2.17 3.51
N ASP A 115 28.26 3.00 2.51
CA ASP A 115 29.00 4.23 2.23
C ASP A 115 28.44 5.39 3.07
N ALA A 116 28.77 5.37 4.37
CA ALA A 116 28.20 6.28 5.37
C ALA A 116 28.37 7.77 5.00
N GLU A 117 29.50 8.14 4.39
CA GLU A 117 29.78 9.53 4.01
C GLU A 117 28.89 9.99 2.86
N LYS A 118 28.76 9.20 1.78
CA LYS A 118 27.85 9.53 0.68
C LYS A 118 26.39 9.48 1.11
N PHE A 119 26.05 8.52 1.96
CA PHE A 119 24.70 8.36 2.49
C PHE A 119 24.27 9.58 3.31
N ALA A 120 25.10 10.03 4.26
CA ALA A 120 24.84 11.23 5.06
C ALA A 120 24.70 12.48 4.18
N ARG A 121 25.66 12.69 3.26
CA ARG A 121 25.61 13.82 2.31
C ARG A 121 24.35 13.83 1.45
N PHE A 122 23.86 12.65 1.06
CA PHE A 122 22.63 12.54 0.28
C PHE A 122 21.42 12.95 1.09
N LEU A 123 21.31 12.49 2.34
CA LEU A 123 20.21 12.84 3.25
C LEU A 123 20.23 14.32 3.64
N ASP A 124 21.40 14.95 3.69
CA ASP A 124 21.53 16.38 3.94
C ASP A 124 21.08 17.23 2.73
N SER A 125 21.13 16.68 1.52
CA SER A 125 20.69 17.38 0.31
C SER A 125 19.17 17.67 0.31
N PRO A 126 18.69 18.68 -0.45
CA PRO A 126 17.26 18.88 -0.67
C PRO A 126 16.66 17.69 -1.42
N LEU A 127 15.60 17.08 -0.85
CA LEU A 127 14.93 15.90 -1.40
C LEU A 127 13.44 16.20 -1.61
N SER A 128 12.99 16.19 -2.88
CA SER A 128 11.56 16.15 -3.23
C SER A 128 11.06 14.74 -3.51
N ARG A 129 11.99 13.80 -3.68
CA ARG A 129 11.75 12.40 -3.99
C ARG A 129 12.83 11.53 -3.37
N LEU A 130 12.45 10.31 -3.02
CA LEU A 130 13.33 9.32 -2.45
C LEU A 130 12.96 7.95 -2.98
N TYR A 131 13.94 7.28 -3.59
CA TYR A 131 13.88 5.89 -3.97
C TYR A 131 14.63 5.08 -2.90
N ILE A 132 14.04 4.00 -2.44
CA ILE A 132 14.59 3.19 -1.35
C ILE A 132 14.55 1.73 -1.79
N SER A 133 15.65 1.02 -1.59
CA SER A 133 15.73 -0.42 -1.82
C SER A 133 16.04 -1.15 -0.53
N TYR A 134 15.30 -2.23 -0.32
CA TYR A 134 15.46 -3.17 0.77
C TYR A 134 15.92 -4.51 0.20
N SER A 135 16.80 -5.19 0.91
CA SER A 135 17.27 -6.52 0.61
C SER A 135 17.09 -7.39 1.84
N ASP A 136 16.24 -8.39 1.71
CA ASP A 136 15.93 -9.35 2.74
C ASP A 136 16.20 -10.77 2.21
N PRO A 137 16.87 -11.65 2.97
CA PRO A 137 17.23 -12.99 2.50
C PRO A 137 16.02 -13.88 2.18
N GLU A 138 14.87 -13.65 2.83
CA GLU A 138 13.68 -14.50 2.70
C GLU A 138 12.71 -13.97 1.64
N THR A 139 12.58 -12.64 1.55
CA THR A 139 11.59 -11.98 0.68
C THR A 139 12.20 -11.32 -0.57
N GLY A 140 13.52 -11.31 -0.69
CA GLY A 140 14.24 -10.77 -1.84
C GLY A 140 14.43 -9.26 -1.78
N THR A 141 14.42 -8.60 -2.94
CA THR A 141 14.57 -7.13 -3.02
C THR A 141 13.20 -6.48 -3.11
N SER A 142 12.91 -5.54 -2.21
CA SER A 142 11.70 -4.70 -2.28
C SER A 142 12.11 -3.25 -2.54
N THR A 143 11.34 -2.55 -3.37
CA THR A 143 11.62 -1.14 -3.66
C THR A 143 10.39 -0.28 -3.45
N ILE A 144 10.63 0.95 -2.97
CA ILE A 144 9.58 1.95 -2.82
C ILE A 144 10.12 3.29 -3.28
N ALA A 145 9.27 4.06 -3.95
CA ALA A 145 9.58 5.44 -4.26
C ALA A 145 8.55 6.37 -3.60
N ALA A 146 9.05 7.38 -2.90
CA ALA A 146 8.28 8.38 -2.19
C ALA A 146 8.47 9.75 -2.83
N PHE A 147 7.39 10.50 -3.00
CA PHE A 147 7.39 11.82 -3.64
C PHE A 147 6.59 12.81 -2.81
N ALA A 148 7.14 14.00 -2.57
CA ALA A 148 6.38 15.08 -1.93
C ALA A 148 5.36 15.65 -2.93
N ASP A 149 4.07 15.38 -2.73
CA ASP A 149 2.98 15.92 -3.55
C ASP A 149 2.54 17.27 -2.98
N SER A 150 2.84 18.35 -3.73
CA SER A 150 2.54 19.73 -3.33
C SER A 150 1.05 20.04 -3.28
N LYS A 151 0.23 19.35 -4.07
CA LYS A 151 -1.22 19.57 -4.14
C LYS A 151 -1.91 18.96 -2.93
N GLU A 152 -1.57 17.72 -2.60
CA GLU A 152 -2.13 17.03 -1.43
C GLU A 152 -1.44 17.44 -0.11
N LYS A 153 -0.26 18.06 -0.17
CA LYS A 153 0.59 18.35 0.98
C LYS A 153 0.85 17.08 1.81
N MET A 154 1.16 16.00 1.09
CA MET A 154 1.39 14.64 1.59
C MET A 154 2.49 13.99 0.75
N ILE A 155 3.01 12.86 1.22
CA ILE A 155 3.95 12.03 0.45
C ILE A 155 3.17 10.95 -0.27
N GLU A 156 3.29 10.92 -1.59
CA GLU A 156 2.80 9.83 -2.42
C GLU A 156 3.79 8.68 -2.41
N LEU A 157 3.28 7.46 -2.25
CA LEU A 157 4.03 6.23 -2.44
C LEU A 157 3.75 5.70 -3.83
N ILE A 158 4.82 5.45 -4.59
CA ILE A 158 4.79 4.67 -5.83
C ILE A 158 5.18 3.25 -5.47
N TYR A 159 4.31 2.32 -5.86
CA TYR A 159 4.37 0.93 -5.41
C TYR A 159 4.02 -0.03 -6.53
N ASN A 160 4.47 -1.28 -6.37
CA ASN A 160 3.96 -2.42 -7.12
C ASN A 160 2.74 -3.00 -6.36
N PRO A 161 1.56 -3.13 -7.00
CA PRO A 161 0.35 -3.66 -6.34
C PRO A 161 0.50 -5.07 -5.76
N VAL A 162 1.32 -5.92 -6.37
CA VAL A 162 1.58 -7.28 -5.88
C VAL A 162 2.48 -7.24 -4.64
N GLU A 163 3.53 -6.41 -4.66
CA GLU A 163 4.44 -6.27 -3.53
C GLU A 163 3.76 -5.64 -2.33
N ILE A 164 2.98 -4.58 -2.52
CA ILE A 164 2.33 -3.86 -1.40
C ILE A 164 1.27 -4.69 -0.68
N ALA A 165 0.77 -5.76 -1.31
CA ALA A 165 -0.15 -6.72 -0.70
C ALA A 165 0.58 -7.72 0.21
N ASN A 166 1.91 -7.84 0.11
CA ASN A 166 2.73 -8.64 1.03
C ASN A 166 2.99 -7.83 2.31
N GLU A 167 2.59 -8.39 3.46
CA GLU A 167 2.72 -7.74 4.77
C GLU A 167 4.18 -7.49 5.18
N ASN A 168 5.10 -8.28 4.64
CA ASN A 168 6.52 -8.10 4.89
C ASN A 168 7.15 -7.01 4.02
N SER A 169 6.46 -6.55 2.97
CA SER A 169 6.98 -5.49 2.10
C SER A 169 7.15 -4.17 2.85
N ALA A 170 8.16 -3.39 2.44
CA ALA A 170 8.35 -2.06 2.99
C ALA A 170 7.14 -1.15 2.75
N GLY A 171 6.52 -1.26 1.57
CA GLY A 171 5.31 -0.51 1.22
C GLY A 171 4.15 -0.77 2.18
N PHE A 172 3.87 -2.04 2.48
CA PHE A 172 2.83 -2.40 3.44
C PHE A 172 3.16 -1.85 4.84
N ARG A 173 4.38 -2.10 5.33
CA ARG A 173 4.80 -1.70 6.68
C ARG A 173 4.70 -0.18 6.87
N ILE A 174 5.09 0.61 5.86
CA ILE A 174 4.95 2.07 5.87
C ILE A 174 3.48 2.48 5.93
N CYS A 175 2.62 1.88 5.09
CA CYS A 175 1.20 2.18 5.08
C CYS A 175 0.54 1.83 6.43
N ALA A 176 0.86 0.67 7.00
CA ALA A 176 0.37 0.23 8.29
C ALA A 176 0.80 1.18 9.41
N PHE A 177 2.07 1.58 9.45
CA PHE A 177 2.57 2.54 10.43
C PHE A 177 1.76 3.85 10.40
N TYR A 178 1.62 4.46 9.22
CA TYR A 178 0.88 5.71 9.10
C TYR A 178 -0.62 5.54 9.39
N ALA A 179 -1.24 4.46 8.91
CA ALA A 179 -2.65 4.18 9.15
C ALA A 179 -2.97 4.04 10.66
N LEU A 180 -2.07 3.41 11.43
CA LEU A 180 -2.28 3.11 12.84
C LEU A 180 -1.79 4.22 13.78
N SER A 181 -0.79 5.02 13.37
CA SER A 181 -0.20 6.11 14.17
C SER A 181 -1.21 7.15 14.70
N SER A 182 -2.34 7.31 14.01
CA SER A 182 -3.40 8.28 14.37
C SER A 182 -4.63 7.63 15.04
N GLY A 183 -4.55 6.33 15.36
CA GLY A 183 -5.68 5.51 15.77
C GLY A 183 -6.62 5.15 14.60
N LEU A 184 -7.45 4.12 14.81
CA LEU A 184 -8.39 3.63 13.81
C LEU A 184 -9.83 3.60 14.36
N ASP A 185 -10.80 4.02 13.54
CA ASP A 185 -12.21 3.93 13.89
C ASP A 185 -12.77 2.54 13.56
N LYS A 186 -12.87 1.68 14.58
CA LYS A 186 -13.35 0.29 14.45
C LYS A 186 -14.80 0.18 14.00
N LYS A 187 -15.59 1.26 14.05
CA LYS A 187 -17.00 1.25 13.63
C LYS A 187 -17.18 1.32 12.12
N ILE A 188 -16.16 1.79 11.39
CA ILE A 188 -16.23 1.87 9.94
C ILE A 188 -15.86 0.51 9.36
N GLU A 189 -16.83 -0.14 8.73
CA GLU A 189 -16.61 -1.40 8.02
C GLU A 189 -16.02 -1.13 6.63
N ILE A 190 -14.88 -1.75 6.31
CA ILE A 190 -14.21 -1.60 5.01
C ILE A 190 -14.16 -2.95 4.31
N TYR A 191 -13.62 -3.97 4.96
CA TYR A 191 -13.52 -5.31 4.39
C TYR A 191 -14.86 -5.82 3.87
N GLY A 192 -15.91 -5.81 4.71
CA GLY A 192 -17.25 -6.25 4.31
C GLY A 192 -17.80 -5.47 3.11
N ASP A 193 -17.71 -4.14 3.15
CA ASP A 193 -18.16 -3.26 2.05
C ASP A 193 -17.40 -3.55 0.75
N ALA A 194 -16.09 -3.75 0.84
CA ALA A 194 -15.21 -4.03 -0.29
C ALA A 194 -15.46 -5.41 -0.90
N SER A 195 -15.81 -6.42 -0.10
CA SER A 195 -16.17 -7.76 -0.59
C SER A 195 -17.47 -7.77 -1.41
N THR A 196 -18.33 -6.75 -1.28
CA THR A 196 -19.57 -6.65 -2.08
C THR A 196 -19.36 -6.24 -3.54
N PHE A 197 -18.12 -6.03 -3.99
CA PHE A 197 -17.83 -5.70 -5.39
C PHE A 197 -17.99 -6.89 -6.33
N GLY A 198 -18.00 -8.13 -5.81
CA GLY A 198 -18.33 -9.31 -6.61
C GLY A 198 -17.25 -9.75 -7.59
N PHE A 199 -16.04 -9.15 -7.56
CA PHE A 199 -14.93 -9.67 -8.36
C PHE A 199 -14.41 -10.97 -7.74
N TYR A 200 -14.20 -11.98 -8.58
CA TYR A 200 -13.71 -13.30 -8.15
C TYR A 200 -12.37 -13.24 -7.41
N ASN A 201 -11.48 -12.32 -7.79
CA ASN A 201 -10.16 -12.15 -7.15
C ASN A 201 -10.20 -11.54 -5.74
N LEU A 202 -11.37 -11.08 -5.30
CA LEU A 202 -11.60 -10.60 -3.93
C LEU A 202 -11.76 -11.73 -2.94
N LEU A 203 -12.16 -12.91 -3.42
CA LEU A 203 -12.42 -14.08 -2.59
C LEU A 203 -11.09 -14.68 -2.09
N ASP A 204 -11.06 -15.11 -0.83
CA ASP A 204 -9.97 -15.95 -0.32
C ASP A 204 -10.05 -17.38 -0.91
N GLU A 205 -9.07 -18.25 -0.66
CA GLU A 205 -9.07 -19.60 -1.25
C GLU A 205 -10.30 -20.43 -0.84
N PHE A 206 -10.81 -20.22 0.37
CA PHE A 206 -11.98 -20.92 0.87
C PHE A 206 -13.25 -20.40 0.16
N GLU A 207 -13.43 -19.08 0.08
CA GLU A 207 -14.53 -18.42 -0.61
C GLU A 207 -14.50 -18.71 -2.12
N LYS A 208 -13.31 -18.79 -2.72
CA LYS A 208 -13.12 -19.22 -4.12
C LYS A 208 -13.59 -20.65 -4.35
N ARG A 209 -13.29 -21.54 -3.39
CA ARG A 209 -13.71 -22.94 -3.43
C ARG A 209 -15.22 -23.06 -3.28
N GLU A 210 -15.83 -22.36 -2.32
CA GLU A 210 -17.30 -22.32 -2.18
C GLU A 210 -17.99 -21.75 -3.43
N TRP A 211 -17.41 -20.71 -4.04
CA TRP A 211 -17.90 -20.14 -5.29
C TRP A 211 -17.80 -21.15 -6.45
N TYR A 212 -16.67 -21.85 -6.59
CA TYR A 212 -16.53 -22.92 -7.58
C TYR A 212 -17.49 -24.08 -7.33
N ASP A 213 -17.66 -24.52 -6.08
CA ASP A 213 -18.58 -25.59 -5.72
C ASP A 213 -20.04 -25.21 -6.04
N LYS A 214 -20.39 -23.92 -5.90
CA LYS A 214 -21.70 -23.39 -6.25
C LYS A 214 -21.97 -23.34 -7.75
N PHE A 215 -20.96 -23.04 -8.58
CA PHE A 215 -21.11 -22.86 -10.03
C PHE A 215 -20.60 -24.05 -10.86
N ASN A 216 -19.91 -25.01 -10.24
CA ASN A 216 -19.39 -26.22 -10.88
C ASN A 216 -19.32 -27.38 -9.86
N PRO A 217 -20.47 -27.96 -9.45
CA PRO A 217 -20.58 -28.90 -8.32
C PRO A 217 -19.96 -30.30 -8.54
N ARG A 218 -19.00 -30.45 -9.47
CA ARG A 218 -18.45 -31.75 -9.87
C ARG A 218 -16.95 -31.86 -9.64
N TRP A 219 -16.49 -31.89 -8.39
CA TRP A 219 -15.19 -32.46 -7.97
C TRP A 219 -15.25 -32.99 -6.53
N LEU A 220 -16.29 -33.78 -6.23
CA LEU A 220 -16.33 -34.69 -5.08
C LEU A 220 -16.59 -36.11 -5.60
N GLU A 221 -15.62 -36.64 -6.33
CA GLU A 221 -15.37 -38.08 -6.51
C GLU A 221 -13.94 -38.38 -6.03
#